data_AF-A0A1Q4ZK74-F1
#
_entry.id   AF-A0A1Q4ZK74-F1
#
_cell.length_a   1.000
_cell.length_b   1.000
_cell.length_c   1.000
_cell.angle_alpha   90.00
_cell.angle_beta   90.00
_cell.angle_gamma   90.00
#
_symmetry.space_group_name_H-M   'P 1'
#
loop_
_entity.id
_entity.type
_entity.pdbx_description
1 polymer ?
#
loop_
_entity_poly.entity_id
_entity_poly.type
_entity_poly.pdbx_seq_one_letter_code
_entity_poly.pdbx_strand_id
1 'polypeptide(L)' 'MIGQWIGASILLGRPVPADRPYPHICGSVMAAGLMTGRPVRVGHRDCAACAQIAAAANVRMGDDR' A
#
# COMPACT_ATOMS: atom_id res chain seq x y z
N MET A 1 -20.93 3.03 -3.68
CA MET A 1 -20.05 2.01 -4.27
C MET A 1 -18.81 1.92 -3.39
N ILE A 2 -18.60 0.79 -2.71
CA ILE A 2 -17.48 0.61 -1.78
C ILE A 2 -16.24 0.30 -2.63
N GLY A 3 -15.20 1.15 -2.57
CA GLY A 3 -13.97 0.92 -3.32
C GLY A 3 -13.25 -0.35 -2.86
N GLN A 4 -12.33 -0.87 -3.68
CA GLN A 4 -11.46 -1.98 -3.29
C GLN A 4 -9.99 -1.65 -3.56
N TRP A 5 -9.12 -2.05 -2.65
CA TRP A 5 -7.68 -1.92 -2.82
C TRP A 5 -7.19 -3.02 -3.75
N ILE A 6 -7.12 -2.75 -5.05
CA ILE A 6 -6.77 -3.76 -6.08
C ILE A 6 -5.41 -4.41 -5.79
N GLY A 7 -4.37 -3.61 -5.54
CA GLY A 7 -3.03 -4.13 -5.25
C GLY A 7 -2.97 -5.02 -3.99
N ALA A 8 -3.63 -4.60 -2.91
CA ALA A 8 -3.70 -5.39 -1.67
C ALA A 8 -4.54 -6.66 -1.84
N SER A 9 -5.60 -6.60 -2.64
CA SER A 9 -6.48 -7.75 -2.88
C SER A 9 -5.78 -8.85 -3.68
N ILE A 10 -5.01 -8.45 -4.70
CA ILE A 10 -4.16 -9.36 -5.48
C ILE A 10 -3.10 -10.01 -4.58
N LEU A 11 -2.42 -9.20 -3.76
CA LEU A 11 -1.34 -9.68 -2.91
C LEU A 11 -1.82 -10.60 -1.77
N LEU A 12 -2.98 -10.31 -1.19
CA LEU A 12 -3.56 -11.07 -0.09
C LEU A 12 -4.45 -12.23 -0.56
N GLY A 13 -4.67 -12.38 -1.87
CA GLY A 13 -5.53 -13.41 -2.46
C GLY A 13 -7.00 -13.32 -2.00
N ARG A 14 -7.43 -12.17 -1.48
CA ARG A 14 -8.80 -11.94 -0.99
C ARG A 14 -9.22 -10.49 -1.24
N PRO A 15 -10.50 -10.19 -1.46
CA PRO A 15 -10.97 -8.82 -1.59
C PRO A 15 -10.65 -8.00 -0.33
N VAL A 16 -10.02 -6.84 -0.54
CA VAL A 16 -9.74 -5.87 0.53
C VAL A 16 -10.60 -4.63 0.30
N PRO A 17 -11.62 -4.41 1.13
CA PRO A 17 -12.52 -3.28 0.96
C PRO A 17 -11.81 -1.98 1.37
N ALA A 18 -12.10 -0.89 0.65
CA ALA A 18 -11.44 0.41 0.81
C ALA A 18 -12.09 1.30 1.87
N ASP A 19 -13.16 0.83 2.49
CA ASP A 19 -13.77 1.43 3.68
C ASP A 19 -12.92 1.24 4.94
N ARG A 20 -11.93 0.34 4.90
CA ARG A 20 -10.98 0.10 5.99
C ARG A 20 -9.59 0.66 5.68
N PRO A 21 -8.80 1.01 6.73
CA PRO A 21 -7.42 1.43 6.56
C PRO A 21 -6.63 0.46 5.70
N TYR A 22 -5.75 1.00 4.86
CA TYR A 22 -4.92 0.19 3.97
C TYR A 22 -4.07 -0.79 4.81
N PRO A 23 -4.13 -2.11 4.56
CA PRO A 23 -3.38 -3.08 5.35
C PRO A 23 -1.87 -2.97 5.11
N HIS A 24 -1.06 -3.18 6.14
CA HIS A 24 0.39 -3.29 5.96
C HIS A 24 0.73 -4.54 5.14
N ILE A 25 1.49 -4.32 4.07
CA ILE A 25 1.97 -5.37 3.15
C ILE A 25 3.50 -5.33 3.01
N CYS A 26 4.18 -4.66 3.95
CA CYS A 26 5.64 -4.59 3.99
C CYS A 26 6.23 -6.00 4.11
N GLY A 27 7.31 -6.26 3.37
CA GLY A 27 8.00 -7.55 3.40
C GLY A 27 7.33 -8.65 2.57
N SER A 28 6.10 -8.44 2.11
CA SER A 28 5.44 -9.30 1.14
C SER A 28 6.16 -9.22 -0.21
N VAL A 29 6.19 -10.35 -0.92
CA VAL A 29 6.73 -10.42 -2.28
C VAL A 29 5.56 -10.31 -3.23
N MET A 30 5.55 -9.27 -4.05
CA MET A 30 4.57 -9.09 -5.11
C MET A 30 5.16 -9.54 -6.44
N ALA A 31 4.39 -10.28 -7.24
CA ALA A 31 4.70 -10.43 -8.64
C ALA A 31 4.51 -9.06 -9.30
N ALA A 32 5.60 -8.40 -9.70
CA ALA A 32 5.48 -7.18 -10.49
C ALA A 32 4.80 -7.54 -11.81
N GLY A 33 3.55 -7.09 -11.98
CA GLY A 33 2.76 -7.38 -13.17
C GLY A 33 3.50 -7.00 -14.46
N LEU A 34 3.31 -7.83 -15.49
CA LEU A 34 3.76 -7.84 -16.91
C LEU A 34 5.07 -7.15 -17.35
N MET A 35 5.52 -6.05 -16.76
CA MET A 35 6.64 -5.24 -17.27
C MET A 35 8.03 -5.83 -16.98
N THR A 36 8.21 -6.59 -15.89
CA THR A 36 9.52 -7.15 -15.54
C THR A 36 9.49 -8.64 -15.24
N GLY A 37 8.31 -9.22 -14.95
CA GLY A 37 8.15 -10.64 -14.59
C GLY A 37 8.92 -11.06 -13.33
N ARG A 38 9.58 -10.12 -12.64
CA ARG A 38 10.43 -10.39 -11.48
C ARG A 38 9.64 -10.15 -10.20
N PRO A 39 9.68 -11.08 -9.23
CA PRO A 39 9.12 -10.82 -7.92
C PRO A 39 9.86 -9.64 -7.27
N VAL A 40 9.11 -8.64 -6.83
CA VAL A 40 9.63 -7.48 -6.10
C VAL A 40 9.18 -7.57 -4.66
N ARG A 41 10.11 -7.35 -3.73
CA ARG A 41 9.77 -7.26 -2.31
C ARG A 41 9.20 -5.88 -2.03
N VAL A 42 7.99 -5.83 -1.45
CA VAL A 42 7.35 -4.58 -1.06
C VAL A 42 8.13 -3.97 0.10
N GLY A 43 8.83 -2.86 -0.17
CA GLY A 43 9.51 -2.08 0.86
C GLY A 43 8.56 -1.17 1.62
N HIS A 44 9.06 -0.52 2.67
CA HIS A 44 8.31 0.49 3.42
C HIS A 44 7.83 1.66 2.53
N ARG A 45 8.59 2.02 1.50
CA ARG A 45 8.20 3.08 0.54
C ARG A 45 7.11 2.64 -0.42
N ASP A 46 7.08 1.35 -0.78
CA ASP A 46 6.11 0.78 -1.72
C ASP A 46 4.82 0.35 -1.03
N CYS A 47 4.82 0.24 0.31
CA CYS A 47 3.63 -0.04 1.09
C CYS A 47 2.78 1.21 1.25
N ALA A 48 1.57 1.20 0.66
CA ALA A 48 0.65 2.32 0.74
C ALA A 48 0.23 2.68 2.18
N ALA A 49 0.18 1.72 3.11
CA ALA A 49 -0.07 2.00 4.53
C ALA A 49 1.06 2.84 5.15
N CYS A 50 2.32 2.47 4.89
CA CYS A 50 3.48 3.24 5.35
C CYS A 50 3.57 4.61 4.65
N ALA A 51 3.26 4.67 3.35
CA ALA A 51 3.21 5.93 2.61
C ALA A 51 2.14 6.89 3.18
N GLN A 52 0.96 6.38 3.56
CA GLN A 52 -0.09 7.21 4.18
C GLN A 52 0.33 7.73 5.55
N ILE A 53 0.98 6.92 6.38
CA ILE A 53 1.50 7.38 7.68
C ILE A 53 2.55 8.47 7.48
N ALA A 54 3.49 8.28 6.55
CA ALA A 54 4.51 9.27 6.23
C ALA A 54 3.89 10.57 5.69
N ALA A 55 2.90 10.48 4.80
CA ALA A 55 2.17 11.63 4.29
C ALA A 55 1.44 12.39 5.41
N ALA A 56 0.76 11.68 6.31
CA ALA A 56 0.09 12.28 7.47
C ALA A 56 1.08 12.94 8.43
N ALA A 57 2.25 12.34 8.65
CA ALA A 57 3.31 12.94 9.47
C ALA A 57 3.86 14.23 8.84
N ASN A 58 4.05 14.25 7.52
CA ASN A 58 4.51 15.43 6.79
C ASN A 58 3.48 16.57 6.80
N VAL A 59 2.18 16.25 6.69
CA VAL A 59 1.10 17.25 6.81
C VAL A 59 1.10 17.89 8.19
N ARG A 60 1.21 17.08 9.26
CA ARG A 60 1.29 17.60 10.64
C ARG A 60 2.50 18.51 10.87
N MET A 61 3.64 18.19 10.27
CA MET A 61 4.84 19.03 10.36
C MET A 61 4.70 20.34 9.57
N GLY A 62 3.90 20.35 8.50
CA GLY A 62 3.63 21.56 7.71
C GLY A 62 2.64 22.53 8.36
N ASP A 63 1.77 22.04 9.26
CA ASP A 63 0.78 22.84 10.00
C ASP A 63 1.40 23.62 11.19
N ASP A 64 2.58 23.19 11.67
CA ASP A 64 3.33 23.80 12.78
C ASP A 64 4.26 24.96 12.35
N ARG A 65 4.15 25.44 11.10
CA ARG A 65 5.09 26.39 10.48
C ARG A 65 4.42 27.67 10.03
#